data_AF-A0A8J4AJ42-F1
#
_entry.id   AF-A0A8J4AJ42-F1
#
_cell.length_a   1.000
_cell.length_b   1.000
_cell.length_c   1.000
_cell.angle_alpha   90.00
_cell.angle_beta   90.00
_cell.angle_gamma   90.00
#
_symmetry.space_group_name_H-M   'P 1'
#
loop_
_entity.id
_entity.type
_entity.pdbx_description
1 polymer ?
#
loop_
_entity_poly.entity_id
_entity_poly.type
_entity_poly.pdbx_seq_one_letter_code
_entity_poly.pdbx_strand_id
1 'polypeptide(L)'
;MTEVQVRPVRFTGRVDRMREFLTVLGLAPRVESERGGWVDLAAGSGLVALHDAATSDTGGRPGETRLSFEVADLRVVADALRTAGFGEPASWDESYGRMLAVRDPLGELVLLDERSDDDYGYRRHRPRPDGRLHVLPLRYARATDYAPFLAALGLTARPGGSDWWQVYEGPGGRVALHPPAPSEGTSEHPPARSEQTGKHPPAAGKAGEHSPAADEKAAGYRPAAAEAAGARGGPQPPSPAGVGVGGEPGQAGAELVFETAEPLTALVSRLRAAGYRDARVAQEESGPVALVTDPDGQVVTVHPAPYLVRPAAPADVPALRALGERVVADTYEPIAGPDYVRYVLDRWWQPQQLAESMRRTSTFVAEAAGRVVGTANLGRTADGVPVMWKLYVDPVMHGQGVGSALLSAVLAALPPDADRLALSHLAGNVRAAAFYQRRGFLPWRVEPDPAGWPDQVWLTLPATADR
;
A
#
# COMPACT_ATOMS: atom_id res chain seq x y z
N MET A 1 6.25 5.11 23.50
CA MET A 1 5.29 5.13 22.38
C MET A 1 4.79 3.71 22.21
N THR A 2 3.51 3.53 21.90
CA THR A 2 2.92 2.21 21.70
C THR A 2 3.47 1.61 20.41
N GLU A 3 4.24 0.53 20.49
CA GLU A 3 4.74 -0.17 19.30
C GLU A 3 3.70 -1.23 18.88
N VAL A 4 2.78 -0.80 18.00
CA VAL A 4 1.69 -1.61 17.46
C VAL A 4 1.95 -1.94 16.00
N GLN A 5 1.90 -3.22 15.64
CA GLN A 5 1.84 -3.72 14.27
C GLN A 5 0.38 -4.03 13.92
N VAL A 6 -0.10 -3.53 12.78
CA VAL A 6 -1.42 -3.91 12.26
C VAL A 6 -1.30 -5.30 11.64
N ARG A 7 -2.07 -6.27 12.16
CA ARG A 7 -2.01 -7.68 11.76
C ARG A 7 -3.42 -8.27 11.69
N PRO A 8 -4.22 -7.96 10.64
CA PRO A 8 -5.46 -8.69 10.40
C PRO A 8 -5.21 -10.20 10.33
N VAL A 9 -6.09 -10.97 10.96
CA VAL A 9 -6.11 -12.44 10.87
C VAL A 9 -7.05 -12.83 9.76
N ARG A 10 -6.53 -13.49 8.74
CA ARG A 10 -7.28 -14.09 7.64
C ARG A 10 -7.50 -15.58 7.92
N PHE A 11 -8.74 -15.97 8.12
CA PHE A 11 -9.14 -17.35 8.26
C PHE A 11 -9.27 -18.01 6.88
N THR A 12 -8.68 -19.20 6.74
CA THR A 12 -8.59 -19.89 5.46
C THR A 12 -8.72 -21.41 5.66
N GLY A 13 -9.30 -22.10 4.69
CA GLY A 13 -9.26 -23.58 4.65
C GLY A 13 -8.02 -24.12 3.91
N ARG A 14 -7.10 -23.23 3.51
CA ARG A 14 -6.03 -23.52 2.54
C ARG A 14 -4.75 -22.72 2.84
N VAL A 15 -4.25 -22.80 4.08
CA VAL A 15 -3.12 -22.00 4.60
C VAL A 15 -1.93 -21.94 3.61
N ASP A 16 -1.46 -23.07 3.08
CA ASP A 16 -0.36 -23.08 2.10
C ASP A 16 -0.64 -22.27 0.83
N ARG A 17 -1.85 -22.41 0.27
CA ARG A 17 -2.25 -21.68 -0.95
C ARG A 17 -2.43 -20.20 -0.68
N MET A 18 -2.94 -19.84 0.50
CA MET A 18 -3.06 -18.44 0.90
C MET A 18 -1.69 -17.83 1.17
N ARG A 19 -0.74 -18.58 1.76
CA ARG A 19 0.67 -18.17 1.90
C ARG A 19 1.33 -17.97 0.52
N GLU A 20 1.13 -18.90 -0.43
CA GLU A 20 1.59 -18.75 -1.82
C GLU A 20 1.02 -17.47 -2.46
N PHE A 21 -0.29 -17.24 -2.35
CA PHE A 21 -0.97 -16.04 -2.89
C PHE A 21 -0.42 -14.74 -2.30
N LEU A 22 -0.32 -14.63 -0.97
CA LEU A 22 0.22 -13.45 -0.29
C LEU A 22 1.70 -13.23 -0.63
N THR A 23 2.48 -14.30 -0.81
CA THR A 23 3.86 -14.21 -1.29
C THR A 23 3.93 -13.69 -2.73
N VAL A 24 3.01 -14.15 -3.60
CA VAL A 24 2.87 -13.66 -4.99
C VAL A 24 2.40 -12.21 -5.04
N LEU A 25 1.61 -11.72 -4.08
CA LEU A 25 1.29 -10.29 -3.92
C LEU A 25 2.52 -9.48 -3.50
N GLY A 26 3.41 -10.03 -2.69
CA GLY A 26 4.69 -9.42 -2.28
C GLY A 26 4.95 -9.43 -0.77
N LEU A 27 4.16 -10.15 0.02
CA LEU A 27 4.47 -10.41 1.42
C LEU A 27 5.57 -11.47 1.55
N ALA A 28 6.17 -11.59 2.73
CA ALA A 28 7.16 -12.62 3.02
C ALA A 28 6.87 -13.29 4.38
N PRO A 29 6.89 -14.64 4.49
CA PRO A 29 6.73 -15.33 5.77
C PRO A 29 7.72 -14.84 6.83
N ARG A 30 7.21 -14.61 8.04
CA ARG A 30 7.93 -14.14 9.23
C ARG A 30 7.94 -15.21 10.32
N VAL A 31 6.80 -15.85 10.56
CA VAL A 31 6.61 -16.91 11.56
C VAL A 31 5.69 -17.97 10.96
N GLU A 32 6.03 -19.26 11.05
CA GLU A 32 5.19 -20.38 10.63
C GLU A 32 5.09 -21.40 11.78
N SER A 33 3.91 -21.93 12.10
CA SER A 33 3.79 -22.98 13.11
C SER A 33 4.30 -24.33 12.58
N GLU A 34 5.05 -25.07 13.39
CA GLU A 34 5.60 -26.38 12.99
C GLU A 34 4.52 -27.44 12.75
N ARG A 35 3.37 -27.30 13.43
CA ARG A 35 2.20 -28.16 13.27
C ARG A 35 1.33 -27.77 12.06
N GLY A 36 1.70 -26.70 11.34
CA GLY A 36 0.83 -26.04 10.37
C GLY A 36 -0.33 -25.30 11.05
N GLY A 37 -1.18 -24.67 10.23
CA GLY A 37 -2.37 -23.97 10.69
C GLY A 37 -2.17 -22.50 11.09
N TRP A 38 -0.94 -22.03 11.28
CA TRP A 38 -0.64 -20.61 11.52
C TRP A 38 0.56 -20.11 10.69
N VAL A 39 0.40 -18.98 10.00
CA VAL A 39 1.49 -18.29 9.29
C VAL A 39 1.34 -16.78 9.38
N ASP A 40 2.34 -16.09 9.93
CA ASP A 40 2.49 -14.63 9.81
C ASP A 40 3.34 -14.29 8.59
N LEU A 41 2.86 -13.37 7.76
CA LEU A 41 3.63 -12.76 6.69
C LEU A 41 3.77 -11.25 6.91
N ALA A 42 4.96 -10.71 6.66
CA ALA A 42 5.22 -9.27 6.69
C ALA A 42 4.99 -8.62 5.32
N ALA A 43 4.65 -7.34 5.31
CA ALA A 43 4.65 -6.47 4.14
C ALA A 43 5.64 -5.30 4.32
N GLY A 44 5.67 -4.34 3.39
CA GLY A 44 6.41 -3.08 3.53
C GLY A 44 5.94 -2.21 4.71
N SER A 45 4.69 -2.38 5.14
CA SER A 45 4.20 -2.01 6.47
C SER A 45 3.00 -2.88 6.86
N GLY A 46 2.90 -3.26 8.13
CA GLY A 46 1.90 -4.19 8.62
C GLY A 46 2.21 -5.65 8.28
N LEU A 47 1.39 -6.53 8.83
CA LEU A 47 1.50 -7.98 8.76
C LEU A 47 0.14 -8.57 8.31
N VAL A 48 0.13 -9.81 7.82
CA VAL A 48 -1.10 -10.62 7.71
C VAL A 48 -0.85 -11.92 8.43
N ALA A 49 -1.72 -12.27 9.38
CA ALA A 49 -1.75 -13.59 9.98
C ALA A 49 -2.71 -14.49 9.20
N LEU A 50 -2.32 -15.73 8.95
CA LEU A 50 -3.16 -16.79 8.42
C LEU A 50 -3.47 -17.77 9.54
N HIS A 51 -4.75 -18.09 9.72
CA HIS A 51 -5.20 -19.12 10.65
C HIS A 51 -6.03 -20.15 9.89
N ASP A 52 -5.75 -21.44 10.08
CA ASP A 52 -6.64 -22.50 9.60
C ASP A 52 -7.99 -22.40 10.31
N ALA A 53 -9.03 -22.19 9.52
CA ALA A 53 -10.41 -22.10 9.99
C ALA A 53 -10.90 -23.40 10.64
N ALA A 54 -10.36 -24.56 10.24
CA ALA A 54 -10.76 -25.86 10.78
C ALA A 54 -10.24 -26.11 12.20
N THR A 55 -9.16 -25.42 12.61
CA THR A 55 -8.52 -25.58 13.92
C THR A 55 -8.58 -24.31 14.78
N SER A 56 -9.45 -23.35 14.45
CA SER A 56 -9.56 -22.12 15.23
C SER A 56 -10.61 -22.21 16.32
N ASP A 57 -10.17 -22.16 17.58
CA ASP A 57 -11.05 -22.04 18.75
C ASP A 57 -11.87 -20.72 18.74
N THR A 58 -11.46 -19.73 17.94
CA THR A 58 -12.20 -18.47 17.74
C THR A 58 -13.33 -18.56 16.71
N GLY A 59 -13.52 -19.72 16.06
CA GLY A 59 -14.62 -19.99 15.13
C GLY A 59 -14.62 -19.16 13.85
N GLY A 60 -13.47 -18.67 13.39
CA GLY A 60 -13.34 -17.95 12.12
C GLY A 60 -13.59 -18.85 10.91
N ARG A 61 -14.32 -18.34 9.90
CA ARG A 61 -14.70 -19.10 8.70
C ARG A 61 -13.70 -18.88 7.55
N PRO A 62 -13.50 -19.84 6.62
CA PRO A 62 -12.70 -19.60 5.42
C PRO A 62 -13.22 -18.38 4.66
N GLY A 63 -12.33 -17.43 4.36
CA GLY A 63 -12.70 -16.15 3.73
C GLY A 63 -12.92 -14.99 4.70
N GLU A 64 -13.08 -15.26 6.01
CA GLU A 64 -13.28 -14.22 7.02
C GLU A 64 -11.96 -13.54 7.39
N THR A 65 -11.95 -12.21 7.50
CA THR A 65 -10.81 -11.45 8.03
C THR A 65 -11.25 -10.71 9.28
N ARG A 66 -10.49 -10.82 10.37
CA ARG A 66 -10.72 -10.06 11.61
C ARG A 66 -9.60 -9.06 11.83
N LEU A 67 -9.95 -7.87 12.31
CA LEU A 67 -8.96 -6.86 12.72
C LEU A 67 -8.26 -7.33 13.99
N SER A 68 -6.93 -7.31 13.98
CA SER A 68 -6.07 -7.73 15.08
C SER A 68 -4.72 -7.01 14.96
N PHE A 69 -3.94 -7.05 16.05
CA PHE A 69 -2.69 -6.31 16.19
C PHE A 69 -1.65 -7.15 16.95
N GLU A 70 -0.38 -6.99 16.61
CA GLU A 70 0.74 -7.43 17.48
C GLU A 70 1.30 -6.20 18.20
N VAL A 71 1.63 -6.31 19.49
CA VAL A 71 2.16 -5.21 20.29
C VAL A 71 3.39 -5.62 21.10
N ALA A 72 4.28 -4.67 21.40
CA ALA A 72 5.49 -4.95 22.19
C ALA A 72 5.27 -5.02 23.72
N ASP A 73 4.23 -4.36 24.25
CA ASP A 73 3.82 -4.46 25.66
C ASP A 73 2.31 -4.24 25.75
N LEU A 74 1.55 -5.26 26.14
CA LEU A 74 0.08 -5.17 26.23
C LEU A 74 -0.38 -4.15 27.27
N ARG A 75 0.39 -3.89 28.33
CA ARG A 75 -0.02 -2.99 29.43
C ARG A 75 -0.11 -1.54 28.94
N VAL A 76 0.86 -1.11 28.14
CA VAL A 76 0.88 0.23 27.54
C VAL A 76 -0.34 0.44 26.64
N VAL A 77 -0.77 -0.60 25.93
CA VAL A 77 -1.93 -0.56 25.03
C VAL A 77 -3.24 -0.61 25.82
N ALA A 78 -3.33 -1.48 26.83
CA ALA A 78 -4.48 -1.58 27.73
C ALA A 78 -4.74 -0.27 28.48
N ASP A 79 -3.68 0.38 28.98
CA ASP A 79 -3.77 1.68 29.64
C ASP A 79 -4.28 2.76 28.67
N ALA A 80 -3.78 2.80 27.43
CA ALA A 80 -4.25 3.73 26.40
C ALA A 80 -5.73 3.50 26.03
N LEU A 81 -6.14 2.24 25.84
CA LEU A 81 -7.52 1.85 25.55
C LEU A 81 -8.48 2.21 26.70
N ARG A 82 -8.07 1.97 27.95
CA ARG A 82 -8.83 2.36 29.15
C ARG A 82 -8.98 3.87 29.26
N THR A 83 -7.89 4.63 29.04
CA THR A 83 -7.91 6.10 29.01
C THR A 83 -8.81 6.66 27.90
N ALA A 84 -8.89 5.97 26.77
CA ALA A 84 -9.78 6.32 25.66
C ALA A 84 -11.25 5.84 25.84
N GLY A 85 -11.56 5.10 26.92
CA GLY A 85 -12.92 4.71 27.29
C GLY A 85 -13.39 3.34 26.82
N PHE A 86 -12.52 2.48 26.26
CA PHE A 86 -12.88 1.16 25.72
C PHE A 86 -13.03 0.04 26.78
N GLY A 87 -13.32 0.41 28.03
CA GLY A 87 -13.49 -0.51 29.16
C GLY A 87 -12.17 -1.07 29.70
N GLU A 88 -12.30 -2.10 30.55
CA GLU A 88 -11.18 -2.91 31.03
C GLU A 88 -11.01 -4.09 30.04
N PRO A 89 -9.94 -4.14 29.23
CA PRO A 89 -9.79 -5.22 28.28
C PRO A 89 -9.46 -6.53 29.01
N ALA A 90 -10.04 -7.65 28.56
CA ALA A 90 -9.72 -8.95 29.12
C ALA A 90 -8.30 -9.35 28.70
N SER A 91 -7.50 -9.90 29.61
CA SER A 91 -6.20 -10.49 29.28
C SER A 91 -6.06 -11.86 29.90
N TRP A 92 -5.32 -12.72 29.22
CA TRP A 92 -4.97 -14.05 29.69
C TRP A 92 -3.59 -14.46 29.16
N ASP A 93 -2.94 -15.35 29.91
CA ASP A 93 -1.73 -16.03 29.47
C ASP A 93 -2.14 -17.24 28.62
N GLU A 94 -1.73 -17.27 27.36
CA GLU A 94 -1.80 -18.45 26.51
C GLU A 94 -0.52 -19.29 26.67
N SER A 95 -0.51 -20.50 26.12
CA SER A 95 0.62 -21.43 26.30
C SER A 95 1.96 -20.90 25.77
N TYR A 96 1.96 -19.89 24.88
CA TYR A 96 3.15 -19.37 24.19
C TYR A 96 3.19 -17.83 24.06
N GLY A 97 2.33 -17.11 24.78
CA GLY A 97 2.24 -15.64 24.70
C GLY A 97 1.15 -15.07 25.62
N ARG A 98 1.04 -13.74 25.65
CA ARG A 98 -0.07 -13.05 26.32
C ARG A 98 -0.99 -12.45 25.28
N MET A 99 -2.30 -12.50 25.54
CA MET A 99 -3.31 -11.89 24.68
C MET A 99 -4.13 -10.86 25.46
N LEU A 100 -4.56 -9.80 24.76
CA LEU A 100 -5.50 -8.79 25.23
C LEU A 100 -6.69 -8.74 24.27
N ALA A 101 -7.90 -8.84 24.79
CA ALA A 101 -9.13 -8.74 24.02
C ALA A 101 -9.93 -7.52 24.45
N VAL A 102 -10.23 -6.65 23.48
CA VAL A 102 -11.00 -5.41 23.65
C VAL A 102 -12.20 -5.42 22.70
N ARG A 103 -13.31 -4.79 23.10
CA ARG A 103 -14.40 -4.52 22.16
C ARG A 103 -14.12 -3.23 21.41
N ASP A 104 -14.23 -3.29 20.09
CA ASP A 104 -14.13 -2.12 19.24
C ASP A 104 -15.41 -1.25 19.32
N PRO A 105 -15.44 -0.06 18.71
CA PRO A 105 -16.61 0.82 18.66
C PRO A 105 -17.90 0.21 18.08
N LEU A 106 -17.80 -0.89 17.32
CA LEU A 106 -18.96 -1.63 16.79
C LEU A 106 -19.36 -2.81 17.69
N GLY A 107 -18.65 -3.03 18.81
CA GLY A 107 -18.87 -4.10 19.76
C GLY A 107 -18.15 -5.41 19.43
N GLU A 108 -17.41 -5.49 18.32
CA GLU A 108 -16.68 -6.69 17.91
C GLU A 108 -15.44 -6.93 18.76
N LEU A 109 -15.07 -8.19 18.96
CA LEU A 109 -13.89 -8.54 19.74
C LEU A 109 -12.62 -8.42 18.87
N VAL A 110 -11.75 -7.48 19.22
CA VAL A 110 -10.43 -7.32 18.63
C VAL A 110 -9.39 -7.94 19.55
N LEU A 111 -8.58 -8.83 19.00
CA LEU A 111 -7.49 -9.50 19.71
C LEU A 111 -6.16 -8.79 19.43
N LEU A 112 -5.40 -8.57 20.49
CA LEU A 112 -4.05 -8.01 20.45
C LEU A 112 -3.10 -8.99 21.11
N ASP A 113 -2.07 -9.39 20.36
CA ASP A 113 -1.09 -10.37 20.80
C ASP A 113 0.18 -9.66 21.25
N GLU A 114 0.73 -10.06 22.39
CA GLU A 114 2.08 -9.62 22.74
C GLU A 114 3.11 -10.33 21.88
N ARG A 115 4.08 -9.58 21.35
CA ARG A 115 5.19 -10.14 20.59
C ARG A 115 6.01 -11.07 21.48
N SER A 116 5.84 -12.37 21.28
CA SER A 116 6.64 -13.42 21.91
C SER A 116 7.93 -13.67 21.13
N ASP A 117 9.05 -13.77 21.83
CA ASP A 117 10.35 -14.23 21.31
C ASP A 117 10.55 -15.75 21.54
N ASP A 118 9.56 -16.48 22.05
CA ASP A 118 9.60 -17.94 22.19
C ASP A 118 9.31 -18.64 20.85
N ASP A 119 10.28 -19.44 20.38
CA ASP A 119 10.22 -20.20 19.13
C ASP A 119 9.63 -21.60 19.31
N TYR A 120 9.21 -21.99 20.52
CA TYR A 120 8.69 -23.34 20.76
C TYR A 120 7.44 -23.64 19.92
N GLY A 121 7.57 -24.56 18.96
CA GLY A 121 6.52 -24.93 18.01
C GLY A 121 6.35 -23.96 16.83
N TYR A 122 7.26 -22.99 16.65
CA TYR A 122 7.26 -22.02 15.56
C TYR A 122 8.63 -21.90 14.88
N ARG A 123 8.62 -21.72 13.57
CA ARG A 123 9.80 -21.35 12.78
C ARG A 123 9.77 -19.86 12.49
N ARG A 124 10.80 -19.11 12.92
CA ARG A 124 10.99 -17.73 12.49
C ARG A 124 11.88 -17.61 11.26
N HIS A 125 11.56 -16.61 10.45
CA HIS A 125 12.25 -16.26 9.23
C HIS A 125 12.78 -14.82 9.32
N ARG A 126 13.71 -14.46 8.43
CA ARG A 126 14.12 -13.06 8.20
C ARG A 126 13.42 -12.56 6.93
N PRO A 127 12.16 -12.09 7.02
CA PRO A 127 11.36 -11.74 5.85
C PRO A 127 11.99 -10.61 5.05
N ARG A 128 11.83 -10.68 3.73
CA ARG A 128 12.12 -9.58 2.80
C ARG A 128 10.91 -9.34 1.91
N PRO A 129 9.86 -8.70 2.43
CA PRO A 129 8.70 -8.37 1.63
C PRO A 129 9.04 -7.28 0.63
N ASP A 130 8.19 -7.14 -0.38
CA ASP A 130 8.20 -5.98 -1.25
C ASP A 130 7.78 -4.75 -0.43
N GLY A 131 8.75 -3.87 -0.14
CA GLY A 131 8.55 -2.63 0.59
C GLY A 131 7.66 -1.61 -0.11
N ARG A 132 7.17 -1.91 -1.33
CA ARG A 132 6.14 -1.15 -2.05
C ARG A 132 4.72 -1.57 -1.64
N LEU A 133 4.52 -2.77 -1.11
CA LEU A 133 3.21 -3.30 -0.70
C LEU A 133 2.95 -3.02 0.79
N HIS A 134 1.74 -2.59 1.12
CA HIS A 134 1.32 -2.23 2.47
C HIS A 134 -0.01 -2.92 2.82
N VAL A 135 -0.11 -3.48 4.02
CA VAL A 135 -1.36 -4.04 4.56
C VAL A 135 -2.27 -2.89 4.99
N LEU A 136 -3.53 -2.94 4.57
CA LEU A 136 -4.56 -1.94 4.85
C LEU A 136 -5.92 -2.64 5.09
N PRO A 137 -6.15 -3.38 6.19
CA PRO A 137 -7.47 -3.88 6.51
C PRO A 137 -8.51 -2.75 6.49
N LEU A 138 -9.61 -2.98 5.79
CA LEU A 138 -10.73 -2.06 5.69
C LEU A 138 -11.81 -2.45 6.71
N ARG A 139 -12.22 -1.50 7.56
CA ARG A 139 -13.31 -1.67 8.53
C ARG A 139 -14.48 -0.77 8.14
N TYR A 140 -15.67 -1.35 8.02
CA TYR A 140 -16.88 -0.60 7.69
C TYR A 140 -17.42 0.17 8.91
N ALA A 141 -16.90 1.37 9.13
CA ALA A 141 -17.27 2.26 10.23
C ALA A 141 -17.13 3.73 9.81
N ARG A 142 -17.89 4.63 10.45
CA ARG A 142 -17.65 6.08 10.29
C ARG A 142 -16.38 6.48 11.03
N ALA A 143 -15.59 7.36 10.41
CA ALA A 143 -14.36 7.87 11.02
C ALA A 143 -14.63 8.59 12.36
N THR A 144 -15.74 9.31 12.48
CA THR A 144 -16.16 9.99 13.73
C THR A 144 -16.24 9.04 14.93
N ASP A 145 -16.70 7.82 14.69
CA ASP A 145 -17.07 6.86 15.73
C ASP A 145 -15.87 5.96 16.07
N TYR A 146 -15.02 5.70 15.06
CA TYR A 146 -13.93 4.72 15.15
C TYR A 146 -12.53 5.33 15.34
N ALA A 147 -12.33 6.62 15.05
CA ALA A 147 -11.06 7.32 15.23
C ALA A 147 -10.45 7.21 16.65
N PRO A 148 -11.22 7.33 17.76
CA PRO A 148 -10.63 7.27 19.10
C PRO A 148 -9.98 5.91 19.41
N PHE A 149 -10.53 4.82 18.87
CA PHE A 149 -9.97 3.47 19.02
C PHE A 149 -8.61 3.35 18.31
N LEU A 150 -8.54 3.76 17.05
CA LEU A 150 -7.29 3.72 16.28
C LEU A 150 -6.24 4.69 16.85
N ALA A 151 -6.65 5.84 17.39
CA ALA A 151 -5.77 6.78 18.09
C ALA A 151 -5.18 6.19 19.39
N ALA A 152 -5.96 5.43 20.17
CA ALA A 152 -5.46 4.71 21.35
C ALA A 152 -4.40 3.65 20.99
N LEU A 153 -4.51 3.06 19.79
CA LEU A 153 -3.50 2.16 19.19
C LEU A 153 -2.32 2.91 18.54
N GLY A 154 -2.28 4.24 18.61
CA GLY A 154 -1.18 5.05 18.09
C GLY A 154 -1.21 5.31 16.58
N LEU A 155 -2.33 5.03 15.90
CA LEU A 155 -2.53 5.35 14.49
C LEU A 155 -3.18 6.73 14.34
N THR A 156 -2.70 7.53 13.37
CA THR A 156 -3.21 8.88 13.11
C THR A 156 -3.84 8.97 11.72
N ALA A 157 -4.84 9.84 11.56
CA ALA A 157 -5.51 10.03 10.27
C ALA A 157 -4.52 10.58 9.23
N ARG A 158 -4.39 9.87 8.09
CA ARG A 158 -3.65 10.35 6.93
C ARG A 158 -4.35 11.60 6.37
N PRO A 159 -3.63 12.71 6.09
CA PRO A 159 -4.20 13.88 5.43
C PRO A 159 -4.79 13.54 4.05
N GLY A 160 -5.86 14.24 3.66
CA GLY A 160 -6.50 14.08 2.35
C GLY A 160 -7.48 12.91 2.22
N GLY A 161 -7.90 12.31 3.35
CA GLY A 161 -9.08 11.44 3.38
C GLY A 161 -10.38 12.21 3.18
N SER A 162 -11.49 11.47 3.14
CA SER A 162 -12.86 11.96 2.97
C SER A 162 -13.82 11.24 3.92
N ASP A 163 -15.06 11.74 4.03
CA ASP A 163 -16.12 11.11 4.84
C ASP A 163 -16.44 9.67 4.42
N TRP A 164 -16.10 9.30 3.18
CA TRP A 164 -16.29 7.96 2.60
C TRP A 164 -15.04 7.08 2.63
N TRP A 165 -13.84 7.67 2.79
CA TRP A 165 -12.59 6.91 2.84
C TRP A 165 -11.54 7.64 3.66
N GLN A 166 -11.20 7.10 4.82
CA GLN A 166 -10.16 7.65 5.69
C GLN A 166 -9.19 6.55 6.12
N VAL A 167 -7.90 6.73 5.79
CA VAL A 167 -6.82 5.85 6.27
C VAL A 167 -6.27 6.39 7.58
N TYR A 168 -6.04 5.50 8.54
CA TYR A 168 -5.27 5.75 9.77
C TYR A 168 -3.97 4.96 9.67
N GLU A 169 -2.84 5.59 9.97
CA GLU A 169 -1.53 4.96 9.81
C GLU A 169 -0.55 5.29 10.93
N GLY A 170 0.44 4.43 11.10
CA GLY A 170 1.51 4.56 12.07
C GLY A 170 2.70 3.66 11.71
N PRO A 171 3.76 3.61 12.53
CA PRO A 171 5.01 2.92 12.21
C PRO A 171 4.86 1.43 11.89
N GLY A 172 3.84 0.75 12.44
CA GLY A 172 3.59 -0.68 12.23
C GLY A 172 2.41 -1.03 11.33
N GLY A 173 1.83 -0.09 10.58
CA GLY A 173 0.82 -0.41 9.57
C GLY A 173 -0.28 0.64 9.42
N ARG A 174 -1.36 0.22 8.76
CA ARG A 174 -2.47 1.08 8.33
C ARG A 174 -3.82 0.37 8.53
N VAL A 175 -4.88 1.14 8.78
CA VAL A 175 -6.28 0.68 8.78
C VAL A 175 -7.10 1.66 7.97
N ALA A 176 -7.93 1.19 7.05
CA ALA A 176 -8.88 2.02 6.33
C ALA A 176 -10.26 1.98 6.99
N LEU A 177 -10.96 3.11 6.96
CA LEU A 177 -12.35 3.24 7.34
C LEU A 177 -13.17 3.71 6.14
N HIS A 178 -14.29 3.03 5.90
CA HIS A 178 -15.34 3.43 4.96
C HIS A 178 -16.67 3.30 5.70
N PRO A 179 -17.59 4.28 5.67
CA PRO A 179 -18.89 4.14 6.32
C PRO A 179 -19.68 2.97 5.68
N PRO A 180 -20.50 2.22 6.43
CA PRO A 180 -21.38 1.23 5.81
C PRO A 180 -22.31 1.91 4.80
N ALA A 181 -22.65 1.22 3.71
CA ALA A 181 -23.64 1.71 2.76
C ALA A 181 -24.93 2.09 3.50
N PRO A 182 -25.58 3.21 3.16
CA PRO A 182 -26.86 3.56 3.78
C PRO A 182 -27.86 2.43 3.52
N SER A 183 -28.43 1.87 4.58
CA SER A 183 -29.53 0.91 4.46
C SER A 183 -30.66 1.54 3.65
N GLU A 184 -31.26 0.78 2.73
CA GLU A 184 -32.48 1.18 2.00
C GLU A 184 -33.65 1.34 2.98
N GLY A 185 -33.71 2.48 3.66
CA GLY A 185 -34.50 2.58 4.89
C GLY A 185 -34.52 3.91 5.63
N THR A 186 -33.96 5.01 5.11
CA THR A 186 -34.31 6.38 5.52
C THR A 186 -33.92 7.40 4.45
N SER A 187 -34.89 7.79 3.62
CA SER A 187 -34.73 8.91 2.68
C SER A 187 -34.82 10.25 3.43
N GLU A 188 -33.69 10.75 3.92
CA GLU A 188 -33.47 12.19 4.06
C GLU A 188 -32.50 12.67 2.99
N HIS A 189 -32.96 12.69 1.73
CA HIS A 189 -32.38 13.55 0.72
C HIS A 189 -32.72 15.01 1.08
N PRO A 190 -31.75 15.89 1.40
CA PRO A 190 -32.01 17.32 1.36
C PRO A 190 -32.34 17.70 -0.09
N PRO A 191 -33.39 18.50 -0.33
CA PRO A 191 -33.80 18.83 -1.70
C PRO A 191 -32.67 19.57 -2.42
N ALA A 192 -32.38 19.16 -3.65
CA ALA A 192 -31.45 19.86 -4.52
C ALA A 192 -31.83 21.34 -4.60
N ARG A 193 -30.85 22.23 -4.33
CA ARG A 193 -31.07 23.68 -4.46
C ARG A 193 -31.32 24.00 -5.93
N SER A 194 -32.58 24.23 -6.28
CA SER A 194 -32.95 24.84 -7.56
C SER A 194 -32.28 26.21 -7.66
N GLU A 195 -31.44 26.41 -8.67
CA GLU A 195 -30.88 27.72 -8.97
C GLU A 195 -31.99 28.70 -9.33
N GLN A 196 -32.28 29.61 -8.41
CA GLN A 196 -33.25 30.67 -8.62
C GLN A 196 -32.59 31.76 -9.48
N THR A 197 -32.83 31.73 -10.79
CA THR A 197 -32.36 32.76 -11.72
C THR A 197 -32.98 34.11 -11.39
N GLY A 198 -32.19 34.97 -10.73
CA GLY A 198 -32.57 36.34 -10.39
C GLY A 198 -32.61 37.26 -11.62
N LYS A 199 -33.71 38.01 -11.77
CA LYS A 199 -33.98 38.90 -12.91
C LYS A 199 -33.07 40.13 -12.95
N HIS A 200 -32.66 40.55 -14.15
CA HIS A 200 -32.32 41.95 -14.45
C HIS A 200 -32.94 42.40 -15.80
N PRO A 201 -33.07 43.74 -16.03
CA PRO A 201 -34.22 44.34 -16.73
C PRO A 201 -34.07 44.53 -18.26
N PRO A 202 -35.11 45.01 -18.99
CA PRO A 202 -35.25 44.72 -20.42
C PRO A 202 -34.88 45.84 -21.41
N ALA A 203 -34.87 45.42 -22.69
CA ALA A 203 -35.08 46.17 -23.94
C ALA A 203 -33.91 46.92 -24.62
N ALA A 204 -33.52 46.45 -25.83
CA ALA A 204 -33.79 47.18 -27.09
C ALA A 204 -33.34 46.42 -28.37
N GLY A 205 -34.27 46.22 -29.33
CA GLY A 205 -34.08 46.60 -30.74
C GLY A 205 -33.33 45.72 -31.78
N LYS A 206 -34.12 45.20 -32.75
CA LYS A 206 -33.79 44.95 -34.19
C LYS A 206 -32.80 43.81 -34.53
N ALA A 207 -32.79 43.21 -35.74
CA ALA A 207 -33.83 42.97 -36.77
C ALA A 207 -33.25 42.01 -37.86
N GLY A 208 -34.12 41.22 -38.52
CA GLY A 208 -33.81 40.46 -39.75
C GLY A 208 -32.96 39.19 -39.59
N GLU A 209 -32.98 38.21 -40.50
CA GLU A 209 -33.90 37.98 -41.63
C GLU A 209 -33.76 36.54 -42.18
N HIS A 210 -34.71 36.08 -43.00
CA HIS A 210 -34.67 34.91 -43.90
C HIS A 210 -34.57 33.45 -43.37
N SER A 211 -35.78 32.86 -43.30
CA SER A 211 -36.10 31.49 -43.81
C SER A 211 -36.08 31.49 -45.37
N PRO A 212 -36.31 30.38 -46.15
CA PRO A 212 -37.07 29.17 -45.77
C PRO A 212 -36.68 27.77 -46.38
N ALA A 213 -37.32 26.74 -45.77
CA ALA A 213 -38.02 25.57 -46.35
C ALA A 213 -37.40 24.60 -47.39
N ALA A 214 -37.64 23.29 -47.16
CA ALA A 214 -38.52 22.39 -47.94
C ALA A 214 -38.19 20.90 -47.57
N ASP A 215 -39.05 20.17 -46.84
CA ASP A 215 -40.20 19.36 -47.32
C ASP A 215 -39.79 18.01 -47.97
N GLU A 216 -40.07 16.86 -47.33
CA GLU A 216 -41.20 15.93 -47.60
C GLU A 216 -40.85 14.81 -48.63
N LYS A 217 -41.38 13.57 -48.65
CA LYS A 217 -42.20 12.74 -47.74
C LYS A 217 -42.18 11.26 -48.19
N ALA A 218 -42.74 10.37 -47.36
CA ALA A 218 -43.56 9.18 -47.71
C ALA A 218 -42.95 7.85 -48.27
N ALA A 219 -43.04 6.81 -47.42
CA ALA A 219 -43.84 5.57 -47.56
C ALA A 219 -43.59 4.51 -48.68
N GLY A 220 -43.73 3.20 -48.33
CA GLY A 220 -43.73 2.09 -49.32
C GLY A 220 -43.73 0.63 -48.79
N TYR A 221 -44.89 0.17 -48.32
CA TYR A 221 -45.36 -1.17 -47.90
C TYR A 221 -44.79 -2.54 -48.46
N ARG A 222 -44.99 -3.59 -47.63
CA ARG A 222 -44.80 -5.10 -47.70
C ARG A 222 -45.43 -5.86 -48.91
N PRO A 223 -45.16 -7.18 -49.21
CA PRO A 223 -45.41 -8.44 -48.40
C PRO A 223 -44.38 -9.62 -48.61
N ALA A 224 -44.55 -10.92 -48.25
CA ALA A 224 -45.02 -11.65 -47.03
C ALA A 224 -44.72 -13.21 -47.14
N ALA A 225 -45.31 -14.07 -46.28
CA ALA A 225 -45.31 -15.58 -46.19
C ALA A 225 -44.07 -16.26 -45.52
N ALA A 226 -44.13 -16.95 -44.36
CA ALA A 226 -44.86 -18.17 -43.88
C ALA A 226 -44.06 -19.47 -44.15
N GLU A 227 -43.90 -20.49 -43.29
CA GLU A 227 -44.56 -21.00 -42.04
C GLU A 227 -43.48 -21.47 -41.01
N ALA A 228 -43.56 -21.22 -39.69
CA ALA A 228 -44.28 -21.90 -38.59
C ALA A 228 -43.70 -23.23 -38.04
N ALA A 229 -43.13 -23.21 -36.81
CA ALA A 229 -43.39 -24.14 -35.68
C ALA A 229 -42.27 -24.13 -34.60
N GLY A 230 -42.62 -24.28 -33.31
CA GLY A 230 -41.70 -24.72 -32.24
C GLY A 230 -41.33 -23.69 -31.17
N ALA A 231 -42.07 -23.66 -30.05
CA ALA A 231 -41.80 -22.77 -28.92
C ALA A 231 -40.79 -23.31 -27.90
N ARG A 232 -40.00 -22.41 -27.30
CA ARG A 232 -39.60 -22.38 -25.87
C ARG A 232 -38.84 -21.07 -25.59
N GLY A 233 -39.31 -20.29 -24.62
CA GLY A 233 -38.61 -19.07 -24.19
C GLY A 233 -37.38 -19.40 -23.35
N GLY A 234 -36.23 -18.87 -23.75
CA GLY A 234 -35.02 -18.79 -22.91
C GLY A 234 -34.87 -17.37 -22.36
N PRO A 235 -34.31 -17.16 -21.15
CA PRO A 235 -34.12 -15.82 -20.60
C PRO A 235 -33.15 -15.00 -21.47
N GLN A 236 -33.54 -13.77 -21.75
CA GLN A 236 -32.70 -12.75 -22.36
C GLN A 236 -31.49 -12.46 -21.45
N PRO A 237 -30.26 -12.32 -21.98
CA PRO A 237 -29.09 -12.02 -21.14
C PRO A 237 -29.27 -10.64 -20.47
N PRO A 238 -28.96 -10.50 -19.17
CA PRO A 238 -29.08 -9.23 -18.48
C PRO A 238 -28.06 -8.21 -19.04
N SER A 239 -28.53 -6.98 -19.24
CA SER A 239 -27.69 -5.83 -19.53
C SER A 239 -26.77 -5.54 -18.33
N PRO A 240 -25.57 -4.93 -18.51
CA PRO A 240 -24.62 -4.72 -17.43
C PRO A 240 -25.08 -3.61 -16.48
N ALA A 241 -25.83 -4.01 -15.44
CA ALA A 241 -25.95 -3.23 -14.21
C ALA A 241 -24.61 -3.25 -13.46
N GLY A 242 -24.37 -2.23 -12.64
CA GLY A 242 -23.06 -1.98 -12.01
C GLY A 242 -22.51 -3.16 -11.23
N VAL A 243 -21.18 -3.31 -11.26
CA VAL A 243 -20.45 -4.26 -10.42
C VAL A 243 -20.51 -3.77 -8.98
N GLY A 244 -21.53 -4.22 -8.24
CA GLY A 244 -21.60 -4.04 -6.80
C GLY A 244 -20.43 -4.78 -6.13
N VAL A 245 -19.64 -4.06 -5.33
CA VAL A 245 -18.69 -4.67 -4.40
C VAL A 245 -19.51 -5.46 -3.38
N GLY A 246 -19.37 -6.78 -3.41
CA GLY A 246 -20.29 -7.70 -2.75
C GLY A 246 -20.02 -7.89 -1.25
N GLY A 247 -20.41 -6.91 -0.44
CA GLY A 247 -20.53 -7.05 1.01
C GLY A 247 -21.90 -6.55 1.47
N GLU A 248 -22.70 -7.40 2.12
CA GLU A 248 -23.96 -6.94 2.72
C GLU A 248 -23.68 -6.00 3.91
N PRO A 249 -24.42 -4.89 4.06
CA PRO A 249 -24.23 -3.98 5.19
C PRO A 249 -24.67 -4.63 6.50
N GLY A 250 -23.71 -5.23 7.20
CA GLY A 250 -23.93 -5.97 8.46
C GLY A 250 -22.87 -7.02 8.82
N GLN A 251 -21.85 -7.27 7.98
CA GLN A 251 -20.84 -8.28 8.30
C GLN A 251 -19.87 -7.87 9.42
N ALA A 252 -19.85 -8.69 10.48
CA ALA A 252 -18.79 -8.72 11.48
C ALA A 252 -17.45 -9.12 10.83
N GLY A 253 -16.53 -8.18 10.71
CA GLY A 253 -15.19 -8.41 10.17
C GLY A 253 -14.51 -7.16 9.61
N ALA A 254 -13.31 -7.34 9.09
CA ALA A 254 -12.64 -6.40 8.19
C ALA A 254 -12.57 -7.03 6.79
N GLU A 255 -12.33 -6.24 5.75
CA GLU A 255 -11.87 -6.76 4.45
C GLU A 255 -10.34 -6.76 4.40
N LEU A 256 -9.76 -7.75 3.70
CA LEU A 256 -8.32 -7.83 3.48
C LEU A 256 -7.94 -7.00 2.24
N VAL A 257 -7.58 -5.75 2.49
CA VAL A 257 -7.23 -4.77 1.46
C VAL A 257 -5.75 -4.38 1.57
N PHE A 258 -5.15 -3.96 0.47
CA PHE A 258 -3.74 -3.53 0.41
C PHE A 258 -3.58 -2.18 -0.31
N GLU A 259 -2.47 -1.49 -0.06
CA GLU A 259 -1.97 -0.42 -0.92
C GLU A 259 -0.65 -0.86 -1.57
N THR A 260 -0.40 -0.44 -2.81
CA THR A 260 0.91 -0.63 -3.44
C THR A 260 1.46 0.65 -4.06
N ALA A 261 2.75 0.89 -3.85
CA ALA A 261 3.53 1.91 -4.53
C ALA A 261 4.11 1.42 -5.87
N GLU A 262 3.76 0.23 -6.38
CA GLU A 262 4.10 -0.17 -7.75
C GLU A 262 2.96 0.12 -8.75
N PRO A 263 3.23 0.19 -10.07
CA PRO A 263 2.17 0.29 -11.05
C PRO A 263 1.22 -0.91 -10.98
N LEU A 264 -0.09 -0.67 -10.82
CA LEU A 264 -1.09 -1.75 -10.72
C LEU A 264 -1.06 -2.72 -11.91
N THR A 265 -0.67 -2.26 -13.09
CA THR A 265 -0.46 -3.09 -14.29
C THR A 265 0.70 -4.08 -14.14
N ALA A 266 1.76 -3.72 -13.42
CA ALA A 266 2.87 -4.62 -13.10
C ALA A 266 2.45 -5.68 -12.06
N LEU A 267 1.73 -5.26 -11.01
CA LEU A 267 1.15 -6.17 -10.01
C LEU A 267 0.22 -7.20 -10.67
N VAL A 268 -0.74 -6.75 -11.47
CA VAL A 268 -1.68 -7.63 -12.20
C VAL A 268 -0.95 -8.57 -13.17
N SER A 269 0.11 -8.10 -13.84
CA SER A 269 0.92 -8.96 -14.72
C SER A 269 1.65 -10.06 -13.93
N ARG A 270 2.20 -9.72 -12.76
CA ARG A 270 2.84 -10.66 -11.83
C ARG A 270 1.86 -11.70 -11.28
N LEU A 271 0.67 -11.28 -10.87
CA LEU A 271 -0.42 -12.17 -10.43
C LEU A 271 -0.87 -13.13 -11.54
N ARG A 272 -1.09 -12.63 -12.76
CA ARG A 272 -1.46 -13.47 -13.92
C ARG A 272 -0.38 -14.48 -14.29
N ALA A 273 0.89 -14.09 -14.24
CA ALA A 273 2.03 -14.99 -14.50
C ALA A 273 2.11 -16.12 -13.46
N ALA A 274 1.71 -15.87 -12.21
CA ALA A 274 1.60 -16.87 -11.15
C ALA A 274 0.31 -17.72 -11.19
N GLY A 275 -0.61 -17.47 -12.13
CA GLY A 275 -1.81 -18.28 -12.35
C GLY A 275 -3.14 -17.63 -11.95
N TYR A 276 -3.14 -16.45 -11.32
CA TYR A 276 -4.36 -15.72 -10.95
C TYR A 276 -4.92 -14.98 -12.17
N ARG A 277 -5.64 -15.73 -13.03
CA ARG A 277 -6.05 -15.27 -14.38
C ARG A 277 -7.11 -14.18 -14.38
N ASP A 278 -7.93 -14.12 -13.34
CA ASP A 278 -9.00 -13.14 -13.13
C ASP A 278 -8.47 -11.76 -12.66
N ALA A 279 -7.20 -11.72 -12.20
CA ALA A 279 -6.53 -10.52 -11.75
C ALA A 279 -6.61 -9.43 -12.83
N ARG A 280 -7.03 -8.22 -12.46
CA ARG A 280 -7.28 -7.12 -13.42
C ARG A 280 -7.19 -5.76 -12.74
N VAL A 281 -6.95 -4.72 -13.53
CA VAL A 281 -7.19 -3.33 -13.09
C VAL A 281 -8.63 -2.98 -13.43
N ALA A 282 -9.40 -2.52 -12.46
CA ALA A 282 -10.72 -1.92 -12.64
C ALA A 282 -10.62 -0.39 -12.48
N GLN A 283 -11.64 0.33 -12.98
CA GLN A 283 -11.82 1.75 -12.72
C GLN A 283 -13.03 1.90 -11.81
N GLU A 284 -12.83 2.52 -10.64
CA GLU A 284 -13.86 2.90 -9.69
C GLU A 284 -13.95 4.42 -9.60
N GLU A 285 -14.96 4.95 -8.92
CA GLU A 285 -15.13 6.41 -8.75
C GLU A 285 -13.94 7.05 -8.00
N SER A 286 -13.31 6.28 -7.11
CA SER A 286 -12.10 6.67 -6.36
C SER A 286 -10.80 6.58 -7.18
N GLY A 287 -10.85 6.00 -8.39
CA GLY A 287 -9.70 5.79 -9.27
C GLY A 287 -9.46 4.31 -9.64
N PRO A 288 -8.28 3.98 -10.19
CA PRO A 288 -7.96 2.62 -10.57
C PRO A 288 -7.61 1.74 -9.36
N VAL A 289 -8.11 0.52 -9.34
CA VAL A 289 -7.82 -0.50 -8.31
C VAL A 289 -7.43 -1.82 -8.99
N ALA A 290 -6.50 -2.59 -8.39
CA ALA A 290 -6.27 -3.96 -8.82
C ALA A 290 -7.17 -4.92 -8.03
N LEU A 291 -7.88 -5.80 -8.74
CA LEU A 291 -8.77 -6.82 -8.19
C LEU A 291 -8.20 -8.20 -8.51
N VAL A 292 -8.22 -9.12 -7.53
CA VAL A 292 -7.88 -10.54 -7.73
C VAL A 292 -8.65 -11.41 -6.73
N THR A 293 -9.12 -12.58 -7.16
CA THR A 293 -9.74 -13.56 -6.27
C THR A 293 -8.69 -14.41 -5.58
N ASP A 294 -8.77 -14.51 -4.26
CA ASP A 294 -7.87 -15.30 -3.42
C ASP A 294 -8.27 -16.79 -3.34
N PRO A 295 -7.43 -17.67 -2.74
CA PRO A 295 -7.70 -19.11 -2.66
C PRO A 295 -8.97 -19.55 -1.93
N ASP A 296 -9.61 -18.69 -1.12
CA ASP A 296 -10.91 -18.95 -0.47
C ASP A 296 -12.09 -18.32 -1.24
N GLY A 297 -11.83 -17.70 -2.39
CA GLY A 297 -12.85 -17.15 -3.28
C GLY A 297 -13.27 -15.71 -2.97
N GLN A 298 -12.61 -15.01 -2.05
CA GLN A 298 -12.90 -13.60 -1.79
C GLN A 298 -12.15 -12.71 -2.78
N VAL A 299 -12.71 -11.54 -3.10
CA VAL A 299 -12.03 -10.53 -3.90
C VAL A 299 -11.12 -9.71 -2.99
N VAL A 300 -9.82 -9.73 -3.29
CA VAL A 300 -8.84 -8.86 -2.67
C VAL A 300 -8.62 -7.64 -3.57
N THR A 301 -8.72 -6.45 -2.96
CA THR A 301 -8.46 -5.17 -3.62
C THR A 301 -7.06 -4.66 -3.25
N VAL A 302 -6.38 -4.08 -4.24
CA VAL A 302 -5.10 -3.39 -4.04
C VAL A 302 -5.16 -2.00 -4.66
N HIS A 303 -5.17 -0.99 -3.79
CA HIS A 303 -5.24 0.42 -4.16
C HIS A 303 -3.84 0.98 -4.48
N PRO A 304 -3.73 2.05 -5.27
CA PRO A 304 -2.48 2.78 -5.40
C PRO A 304 -2.17 3.50 -4.08
N ALA A 305 -0.92 3.39 -3.61
CA ALA A 305 -0.43 4.19 -2.49
C ALA A 305 -0.38 5.69 -2.87
N PRO A 306 -0.28 6.63 -1.89
CA PRO A 306 -0.13 8.07 -2.16
C PRO A 306 1.12 8.48 -2.97
N TYR A 307 1.99 7.52 -3.30
CA TYR A 307 3.17 7.70 -4.12
C TYR A 307 3.42 6.46 -4.99
N LEU A 308 4.00 6.66 -6.18
CA LEU A 308 4.34 5.64 -7.15
C LEU A 308 5.86 5.52 -7.31
N VAL A 309 6.40 4.32 -7.13
CA VAL A 309 7.78 3.97 -7.47
C VAL A 309 7.82 3.36 -8.87
N ARG A 310 8.53 4.03 -9.78
CA ARG A 310 8.69 3.66 -11.18
C ARG A 310 10.13 3.83 -11.65
N PRO A 311 10.55 3.14 -12.74
CA PRO A 311 11.76 3.51 -13.46
C PRO A 311 11.74 5.00 -13.86
N ALA A 312 12.90 5.64 -13.76
CA ALA A 312 13.08 7.03 -14.15
C ALA A 312 13.26 7.15 -15.68
N ALA A 313 12.56 8.10 -16.29
CA ALA A 313 12.68 8.43 -17.70
C ALA A 313 13.58 9.67 -17.89
N PRO A 314 14.20 9.89 -19.06
CA PRO A 314 15.04 11.08 -19.31
C PRO A 314 14.34 12.42 -19.03
N ALA A 315 13.00 12.46 -19.13
CA ALA A 315 12.18 13.62 -18.78
C ALA A 315 12.18 13.96 -17.26
N ASP A 316 12.53 13.02 -16.38
CA ASP A 316 12.60 13.24 -14.93
C ASP A 316 13.85 14.03 -14.50
N VAL A 317 14.83 14.26 -15.39
CA VAL A 317 16.12 14.92 -15.04
C VAL A 317 15.94 16.29 -14.35
N PRO A 318 15.04 17.20 -14.80
CA PRO A 318 14.78 18.46 -14.07
C PRO A 318 14.17 18.24 -12.68
N ALA A 319 13.27 17.27 -12.54
CA ALA A 319 12.64 16.95 -11.26
C ALA A 319 13.63 16.29 -10.28
N LEU A 320 14.54 15.46 -10.79
CA LEU A 320 15.67 14.90 -10.05
C LEU A 320 16.65 15.99 -9.61
N ARG A 321 16.98 16.97 -10.46
CA ARG A 321 17.79 18.13 -10.08
C ARG A 321 17.15 18.87 -8.89
N ALA A 322 15.87 19.21 -9.01
CA ALA A 322 15.14 19.91 -7.96
C ALA A 322 15.03 19.07 -6.67
N LEU A 323 14.91 17.73 -6.75
CA LEU A 323 15.00 16.86 -5.57
C LEU A 323 16.38 16.99 -4.90
N GLY A 324 17.46 16.92 -5.67
CA GLY A 324 18.84 17.06 -5.18
C GLY A 324 19.05 18.33 -4.36
N GLU A 325 18.58 19.47 -4.86
CA GLU A 325 18.69 20.77 -4.18
C GLU A 325 17.97 20.80 -2.82
N ARG A 326 16.90 20.02 -2.63
CA ARG A 326 16.21 19.89 -1.34
C ARG A 326 16.87 18.89 -0.38
N VAL A 327 17.34 17.76 -0.87
CA VAL A 327 17.78 16.61 -0.03
C VAL A 327 19.27 16.63 0.32
N VAL A 328 20.13 17.22 -0.51
CA VAL A 328 21.60 17.16 -0.33
C VAL A 328 22.04 18.04 0.84
N ALA A 329 21.47 19.24 1.00
CA ALA A 329 21.75 20.13 2.13
C ALA A 329 21.30 19.49 3.46
N ASP A 330 20.03 19.08 3.56
CA ASP A 330 19.47 18.35 4.72
C ASP A 330 20.34 17.16 5.16
N THR A 331 20.85 16.41 4.18
CA THR A 331 21.61 15.18 4.46
C THR A 331 23.05 15.43 4.88
N TYR A 332 23.72 16.46 4.35
CA TYR A 332 25.19 16.58 4.47
C TYR A 332 25.71 17.85 5.12
N GLU A 333 24.95 18.95 5.15
CA GLU A 333 25.42 20.18 5.81
C GLU A 333 25.75 19.95 7.31
N PRO A 334 24.96 19.18 8.09
CA PRO A 334 25.29 18.87 9.48
C PRO A 334 26.48 17.90 9.66
N ILE A 335 26.99 17.30 8.58
CA ILE A 335 28.02 16.23 8.63
C ILE A 335 29.36 16.73 8.07
N ALA A 336 29.33 17.43 6.95
CA ALA A 336 30.50 17.85 6.18
C ALA A 336 30.47 19.34 5.75
N GLY A 337 29.45 20.10 6.16
CA GLY A 337 29.33 21.52 5.90
C GLY A 337 28.91 21.90 4.46
N PRO A 338 28.72 23.21 4.20
CA PRO A 338 28.12 23.70 2.97
C PRO A 338 29.00 23.55 1.71
N ASP A 339 30.34 23.50 1.87
CA ASP A 339 31.24 23.30 0.73
C ASP A 339 31.17 21.86 0.18
N TYR A 340 30.98 20.86 1.05
CA TYR A 340 30.71 19.48 0.62
C TYR A 340 29.34 19.37 -0.07
N VAL A 341 28.32 20.06 0.43
CA VAL A 341 26.99 20.15 -0.22
C VAL A 341 27.12 20.71 -1.65
N ARG A 342 27.88 21.81 -1.83
CA ARG A 342 28.15 22.39 -3.15
C ARG A 342 28.87 21.39 -4.06
N TYR A 343 29.94 20.76 -3.56
CA TYR A 343 30.67 19.72 -4.28
C TYR A 343 29.79 18.55 -4.75
N VAL A 344 28.90 18.04 -3.89
CA VAL A 344 27.97 16.96 -4.26
C VAL A 344 26.97 17.42 -5.33
N LEU A 345 26.40 18.61 -5.21
CA LEU A 345 25.45 19.16 -6.18
C LEU A 345 26.10 19.36 -7.56
N ASP A 346 27.31 19.91 -7.59
CA ASP A 346 28.05 20.20 -8.82
C ASP A 346 28.63 18.95 -9.49
N ARG A 347 29.02 17.95 -8.72
CA ARG A 347 29.57 16.70 -9.26
C ARG A 347 28.50 15.70 -9.70
N TRP A 348 27.43 15.54 -8.92
CA TRP A 348 26.52 14.39 -9.03
C TRP A 348 25.06 14.74 -9.31
N TRP A 349 24.67 16.02 -9.28
CA TRP A 349 23.29 16.45 -9.51
C TRP A 349 23.15 17.48 -10.64
N GLN A 350 24.20 17.75 -11.42
CA GLN A 350 24.07 18.54 -12.64
C GLN A 350 23.26 17.76 -13.70
N PRO A 351 22.35 18.40 -14.48
CA PRO A 351 21.44 17.70 -15.40
C PRO A 351 22.11 16.74 -16.37
N GLN A 352 23.29 17.11 -16.89
CA GLN A 352 24.08 16.30 -17.81
C GLN A 352 24.61 15.02 -17.12
N GLN A 353 25.03 15.12 -15.85
CA GLN A 353 25.51 13.99 -15.06
C GLN A 353 24.37 13.07 -14.61
N LEU A 354 23.19 13.63 -14.30
CA LEU A 354 21.98 12.84 -14.05
C LEU A 354 21.59 12.04 -15.31
N ALA A 355 21.56 12.69 -16.47
CA ALA A 355 21.24 12.02 -17.74
C ALA A 355 22.25 10.93 -18.13
N GLU A 356 23.55 11.13 -17.88
CA GLU A 356 24.59 10.11 -18.09
C GLU A 356 24.48 8.95 -17.10
N SER A 357 24.25 9.25 -15.81
CA SER A 357 24.03 8.23 -14.79
C SER A 357 22.83 7.34 -15.14
N MET A 358 21.73 7.93 -15.63
CA MET A 358 20.52 7.20 -16.05
C MET A 358 20.71 6.33 -17.30
N ARG A 359 21.72 6.61 -18.15
CA ARG A 359 22.09 5.70 -19.26
C ARG A 359 22.88 4.47 -18.78
N ARG A 360 23.52 4.55 -17.61
CA ARG A 360 24.48 3.56 -17.11
C ARG A 360 24.02 2.79 -15.88
N THR A 361 22.91 3.19 -15.27
CA THR A 361 22.39 2.64 -14.01
C THR A 361 20.87 2.53 -14.07
N SER A 362 20.31 1.50 -13.42
CA SER A 362 18.86 1.38 -13.26
C SER A 362 18.40 2.38 -12.21
N THR A 363 17.86 3.52 -12.66
CA THR A 363 17.37 4.59 -11.78
C THR A 363 15.86 4.49 -11.59
N PHE A 364 15.42 4.65 -10.35
CA PHE A 364 14.03 4.69 -9.92
C PHE A 364 13.71 6.06 -9.32
N VAL A 365 12.46 6.50 -9.50
CA VAL A 365 11.88 7.66 -8.83
C VAL A 365 10.66 7.24 -8.02
N ALA A 366 10.48 7.89 -6.88
CA ALA A 366 9.20 7.92 -6.18
C ALA A 366 8.52 9.25 -6.54
N GLU A 367 7.30 9.16 -7.04
CA GLU A 367 6.49 10.30 -7.46
C GLU A 367 5.23 10.39 -6.60
N ALA A 368 4.95 11.55 -6.02
CA ALA A 368 3.74 11.82 -5.23
C ALA A 368 3.12 13.14 -5.70
N ALA A 369 1.81 13.17 -5.94
CA ALA A 369 1.08 14.33 -6.44
C ALA A 369 1.77 15.03 -7.64
N GLY A 370 2.24 14.25 -8.63
CA GLY A 370 2.90 14.76 -9.84
C GLY A 370 4.33 15.29 -9.64
N ARG A 371 4.95 15.05 -8.47
CA ARG A 371 6.28 15.54 -8.11
C ARG A 371 7.21 14.40 -7.72
N VAL A 372 8.45 14.40 -8.20
CA VAL A 372 9.49 13.49 -7.72
C VAL A 372 9.87 13.85 -6.28
N VAL A 373 9.58 12.91 -5.37
CA VAL A 373 9.82 12.99 -3.92
C VAL A 373 10.89 12.02 -3.42
N GLY A 374 11.45 11.19 -4.30
CA GLY A 374 12.57 10.34 -3.95
C GLY A 374 13.23 9.72 -5.17
N THR A 375 14.45 9.23 -5.00
CA THR A 375 15.18 8.51 -6.05
C THR A 375 16.11 7.47 -5.44
N ALA A 376 16.29 6.36 -6.16
CA ALA A 376 17.37 5.41 -5.94
C ALA A 376 17.97 5.00 -7.27
N ASN A 377 19.25 4.62 -7.31
CA ASN A 377 19.83 4.04 -8.52
C ASN A 377 20.77 2.87 -8.24
N LEU A 378 20.65 1.83 -9.05
CA LEU A 378 21.47 0.63 -9.04
C LEU A 378 22.49 0.70 -10.18
N GLY A 379 23.76 0.83 -9.83
CA GLY A 379 24.88 0.63 -10.73
C GLY A 379 25.70 -0.60 -10.34
N ARG A 380 26.95 -0.65 -10.82
CA ARG A 380 27.96 -1.63 -10.40
C ARG A 380 29.31 -0.95 -10.19
N THR A 381 30.18 -1.56 -9.40
CA THR A 381 31.62 -1.23 -9.36
C THR A 381 32.36 -1.78 -10.58
N ALA A 382 33.65 -1.45 -10.72
CA ALA A 382 34.50 -1.93 -11.82
C ALA A 382 34.71 -3.46 -11.80
N ASP A 383 34.70 -4.07 -10.62
CA ASP A 383 34.72 -5.52 -10.37
C ASP A 383 33.32 -6.18 -10.44
N GLY A 384 32.29 -5.42 -10.84
CA GLY A 384 30.97 -5.95 -11.20
C GLY A 384 29.96 -6.10 -10.06
N VAL A 385 30.34 -5.81 -8.81
CA VAL A 385 29.46 -5.87 -7.63
C VAL A 385 28.32 -4.86 -7.79
N PRO A 386 27.04 -5.25 -7.60
CA PRO A 386 25.90 -4.32 -7.62
C PRO A 386 25.99 -3.30 -6.48
N VAL A 387 25.84 -2.01 -6.81
CA VAL A 387 25.90 -0.90 -5.83
C VAL A 387 24.72 0.03 -5.97
N MET A 388 24.04 0.33 -4.86
CA MET A 388 23.09 1.42 -4.77
C MET A 388 23.83 2.73 -4.47
N TRP A 389 24.03 3.56 -5.50
CA TRP A 389 24.84 4.79 -5.39
C TRP A 389 24.08 5.98 -4.81
N LYS A 390 22.76 5.98 -4.92
CA LYS A 390 21.86 6.98 -4.34
C LYS A 390 20.65 6.28 -3.73
N LEU A 391 20.22 6.77 -2.57
CA LEU A 391 18.88 6.62 -2.04
C LEU A 391 18.56 7.91 -1.28
N TYR A 392 17.71 8.75 -1.87
CA TYR A 392 17.24 9.99 -1.24
C TYR A 392 15.73 10.06 -1.25
N VAL A 393 15.18 10.59 -0.17
CA VAL A 393 13.75 10.85 0.01
C VAL A 393 13.63 12.29 0.50
N ASP A 394 12.64 13.01 -0.02
CA ASP A 394 12.28 14.35 0.41
C ASP A 394 11.89 14.33 1.90
N PRO A 395 12.44 15.20 2.78
CA PRO A 395 12.23 15.10 4.22
C PRO A 395 10.76 15.01 4.66
N VAL A 396 9.84 15.64 3.93
CA VAL A 396 8.39 15.61 4.21
C VAL A 396 7.76 14.22 3.98
N MET A 397 8.43 13.32 3.24
CA MET A 397 8.00 11.96 2.95
C MET A 397 8.68 10.89 3.82
N HIS A 398 9.52 11.29 4.79
CA HIS A 398 10.07 10.35 5.76
C HIS A 398 8.97 9.73 6.63
N GLY A 399 9.19 8.50 7.09
CA GLY A 399 8.19 7.72 7.84
C GLY A 399 7.12 7.04 6.99
N GLN A 400 6.83 7.52 5.78
CA GLN A 400 5.71 7.04 4.93
C GLN A 400 6.01 5.78 4.09
N GLY A 401 7.18 5.15 4.27
CA GLY A 401 7.60 3.94 3.55
C GLY A 401 8.38 4.16 2.25
N VAL A 402 8.43 5.38 1.69
CA VAL A 402 9.05 5.70 0.38
C VAL A 402 10.47 5.12 0.22
N GLY A 403 11.31 5.20 1.26
CA GLY A 403 12.66 4.62 1.23
C GLY A 403 12.69 3.09 1.16
N SER A 404 11.74 2.40 1.81
CA SER A 404 11.57 0.94 1.67
C SER A 404 11.14 0.56 0.26
N ALA A 405 10.18 1.32 -0.29
CA ALA A 405 9.62 1.11 -1.62
C ALA A 405 10.69 1.28 -2.72
N LEU A 406 11.52 2.33 -2.62
CA LEU A 406 12.66 2.56 -3.51
C LEU A 406 13.75 1.48 -3.39
N LEU A 407 14.11 1.07 -2.17
CA LEU A 407 15.06 -0.04 -1.98
C LEU A 407 14.52 -1.35 -2.58
N SER A 408 13.22 -1.60 -2.46
CA SER A 408 12.60 -2.83 -2.98
C SER A 408 12.59 -2.86 -4.51
N ALA A 409 12.39 -1.71 -5.17
CA ALA A 409 12.59 -1.58 -6.61
C ALA A 409 14.06 -1.83 -7.03
N VAL A 410 15.03 -1.37 -6.23
CA VAL A 410 16.47 -1.66 -6.45
C VAL A 410 16.77 -3.16 -6.27
N LEU A 411 16.22 -3.81 -5.23
CA LEU A 411 16.40 -5.24 -4.99
C LEU A 411 15.76 -6.11 -6.08
N ALA A 412 14.55 -5.76 -6.53
CA ALA A 412 13.87 -6.42 -7.64
C ALA A 412 14.59 -6.24 -9.00
N ALA A 413 15.45 -5.23 -9.11
CA ALA A 413 16.28 -4.97 -10.29
C ALA A 413 17.70 -5.54 -10.16
N LEU A 414 18.00 -6.31 -9.11
CA LEU A 414 19.28 -7.01 -8.99
C LEU A 414 19.46 -8.02 -10.13
N PRO A 415 20.69 -8.19 -10.63
CA PRO A 415 21.03 -9.29 -11.53
C PRO A 415 20.69 -10.65 -10.90
N PRO A 416 20.16 -11.65 -11.66
CA PRO A 416 19.84 -12.96 -11.11
C PRO A 416 21.04 -13.73 -10.53
N ASP A 417 22.25 -13.37 -10.95
CA ASP A 417 23.55 -13.89 -10.50
C ASP A 417 24.17 -13.09 -9.33
N ALA A 418 23.53 -12.01 -8.89
CA ALA A 418 24.03 -11.22 -7.77
C ALA A 418 23.92 -12.00 -6.45
N ASP A 419 25.03 -12.06 -5.70
CA ASP A 419 25.07 -12.62 -4.35
C ASP A 419 24.83 -11.57 -3.26
N ARG A 420 24.95 -10.28 -3.59
CA ARG A 420 24.79 -9.14 -2.68
C ARG A 420 24.41 -7.84 -3.39
N LEU A 421 23.89 -6.90 -2.61
CA LEU A 421 23.82 -5.47 -2.91
C LEU A 421 24.75 -4.71 -1.94
N ALA A 422 25.63 -3.87 -2.46
CA ALA A 422 26.44 -2.95 -1.67
C ALA A 422 25.91 -1.51 -1.72
N LEU A 423 26.30 -0.69 -0.75
CA LEU A 423 26.12 0.77 -0.73
C LEU A 423 27.14 1.42 0.20
N SER A 424 27.27 2.75 0.15
CA SER A 424 27.98 3.52 1.18
C SER A 424 27.12 4.64 1.74
N HIS A 425 27.50 5.11 2.94
CA HIS A 425 27.09 6.41 3.47
C HIS A 425 28.29 7.10 4.13
N LEU A 426 28.25 8.43 4.27
CA LEU A 426 29.29 9.13 5.04
C LEU A 426 29.28 8.70 6.51
N ALA A 427 30.46 8.60 7.11
CA ALA A 427 30.64 8.62 8.55
C ALA A 427 29.90 9.84 9.16
N GLY A 428 29.26 9.64 10.31
CA GLY A 428 28.36 10.63 10.92
C GLY A 428 26.90 10.58 10.44
N ASN A 429 26.57 9.92 9.32
CA ASN A 429 25.18 9.79 8.87
C ASN A 429 24.40 8.70 9.65
N VAL A 430 24.09 8.99 10.91
CA VAL A 430 23.38 8.06 11.81
C VAL A 430 21.98 7.69 11.32
N ARG A 431 21.29 8.58 10.59
CA ARG A 431 19.98 8.34 9.97
C ARG A 431 20.06 7.23 8.93
N ALA A 432 21.04 7.32 8.03
CA ALA A 432 21.29 6.31 6.99
C ALA A 432 21.74 4.97 7.60
N ALA A 433 22.71 5.01 8.52
CA ALA A 433 23.21 3.81 9.20
C ALA A 433 22.06 3.00 9.84
N ALA A 434 21.23 3.66 10.66
CA ALA A 434 20.11 3.02 11.33
C ALA A 434 19.00 2.57 10.35
N PHE A 435 18.79 3.28 9.23
CA PHE A 435 17.86 2.87 8.18
C PHE A 435 18.30 1.57 7.50
N TYR A 436 19.58 1.43 7.17
CA TYR A 436 20.13 0.26 6.48
C TYR A 436 20.30 -0.95 7.42
N GLN A 437 20.79 -0.74 8.65
CA GLN A 437 20.93 -1.80 9.66
C GLN A 437 19.60 -2.49 9.96
N ARG A 438 18.51 -1.72 10.13
CA ARG A 438 17.14 -2.27 10.29
C ARG A 438 16.63 -3.07 9.09
N ARG A 439 17.31 -3.01 7.94
CA ARG A 439 16.99 -3.76 6.71
C ARG A 439 17.99 -4.89 6.43
N GLY A 440 18.79 -5.26 7.43
CA GLY A 440 19.74 -6.39 7.36
C GLY A 440 21.06 -6.08 6.65
N PHE A 441 21.35 -4.81 6.35
CA PHE A 441 22.67 -4.44 5.83
C PHE A 441 23.73 -4.56 6.92
N LEU A 442 24.84 -5.21 6.59
CA LEU A 442 25.98 -5.48 7.48
C LEU A 442 27.19 -4.61 7.09
N PRO A 443 28.03 -4.18 8.06
CA PRO A 443 29.31 -3.54 7.78
C PRO A 443 30.20 -4.37 6.85
N TRP A 444 30.82 -3.71 5.85
CA TRP A 444 31.75 -4.36 4.92
C TRP A 444 33.16 -3.78 4.98
N ARG A 445 33.30 -2.45 4.83
CA ARG A 445 34.58 -1.74 4.97
C ARG A 445 34.35 -0.27 5.30
N VAL A 446 35.43 0.44 5.66
CA VAL A 446 35.48 1.90 5.68
C VAL A 446 36.55 2.34 4.70
N GLU A 447 36.28 3.38 3.91
CA GLU A 447 37.16 3.91 2.88
C GLU A 447 37.37 5.41 3.14
N PRO A 448 38.59 5.85 3.51
CA PRO A 448 38.87 7.26 3.78
C PRO A 448 38.68 8.15 2.55
N ASP A 449 38.10 9.34 2.73
CA ASP A 449 37.98 10.29 1.62
C ASP A 449 39.33 11.01 1.39
N PRO A 450 39.90 10.96 0.16
CA PRO A 450 41.23 11.50 -0.12
C PRO A 450 41.30 13.04 -0.10
N ALA A 451 40.16 13.74 -0.07
CA ALA A 451 40.09 15.19 0.08
C ALA A 451 39.88 15.65 1.54
N GLY A 452 39.85 14.72 2.50
CA GLY A 452 39.68 15.02 3.93
C GLY A 452 38.22 15.23 4.37
N TRP A 453 37.25 14.84 3.53
CA TRP A 453 35.86 14.73 3.95
C TRP A 453 35.64 13.50 4.85
N PRO A 454 34.47 13.34 5.50
CA PRO A 454 34.18 12.14 6.29
C PRO A 454 34.25 10.85 5.46
N ASP A 455 34.80 9.79 6.05
CA ASP A 455 34.99 8.49 5.40
C ASP A 455 33.68 7.88 4.84
N GLN A 456 33.82 7.07 3.78
CA GLN A 456 32.73 6.26 3.25
C GLN A 456 32.62 4.95 4.05
N VAL A 457 31.51 4.80 4.79
CA VAL A 457 31.15 3.56 5.47
C VAL A 457 30.37 2.68 4.49
N TRP A 458 30.97 1.57 4.07
CA TRP A 458 30.38 0.62 3.14
C TRP A 458 29.62 -0.49 3.86
N LEU A 459 28.42 -0.78 3.35
CA LEU A 459 27.51 -1.80 3.85
C LEU A 459 27.18 -2.80 2.73
N THR A 460 26.83 -4.03 3.08
CA THR A 460 26.30 -5.05 2.14
C THR A 460 25.07 -5.74 2.69
N LEU A 461 24.16 -6.13 1.79
CA LEU A 461 23.02 -7.01 2.06
C LEU A 461 23.16 -8.22 1.12
N PRO A 462 23.16 -9.47 1.61
CA PRO A 462 23.13 -10.66 0.75
C PRO A 462 21.90 -10.61 -0.18
N ALA A 463 21.96 -11.07 -1.42
CA ALA A 463 20.85 -10.92 -2.37
C ALA A 463 19.62 -11.76 -1.99
N THR A 464 19.84 -13.00 -1.53
CA THR A 464 18.82 -13.84 -0.91
C THR A 464 18.68 -13.54 0.57
N ALA A 465 17.47 -13.63 1.12
CA ALA A 465 17.32 -13.97 2.54
C ALA A 465 17.82 -15.41 2.72
N ASP A 466 18.49 -15.72 3.84
CA ASP A 466 18.93 -17.08 4.12
C ASP A 466 17.72 -18.04 4.12
N ARG A 467 17.90 -19.23 3.55
CA ARG A 467 16.87 -20.27 3.39
C ARG A 467 16.56 -20.99 4.69
#